data_AF-A0A0B5EV01-F1
#
_entry.id   AF-A0A0B5EV01-F1
#
_cell.length_a   1.000
_cell.length_b   1.000
_cell.length_c   1.000
_cell.angle_alpha   90.00
_cell.angle_beta   90.00
_cell.angle_gamma   90.00
#
_symmetry.space_group_name_H-M   'P 1'
#
loop_
_entity.id
_entity.type
_entity.pdbx_description
1 polymer ?
#
loop_
_entity_poly.entity_id
_entity_poly.type
_entity_poly.pdbx_seq_one_letter_code
_entity_poly.pdbx_strand_id
1 'polypeptide(L)' 'MDKKNALRAGALTAGTTLMMLLMTAPALAATPDDGDDPGAKLSVVETLGLFVAAPLVLFLVIAGLVMVGDKSRKQQKQS' A
#
# COMPACT_ATOMS: atom_id res chain seq x y z
N MET A 1 -11.17 -56.45 -18.57
CA MET A 1 -10.29 -55.26 -18.68
C MET A 1 -8.86 -55.70 -18.42
N ASP A 2 -7.95 -55.42 -19.35
CA ASP A 2 -6.57 -55.89 -19.26
C ASP A 2 -5.73 -55.05 -18.28
N LYS A 3 -4.87 -55.69 -17.49
CA LYS A 3 -3.96 -55.04 -16.51
C LYS A 3 -3.11 -53.93 -17.15
N LYS A 4 -2.80 -54.07 -18.45
CA LYS A 4 -2.05 -53.08 -19.25
C LYS A 4 -2.82 -51.77 -19.43
N ASN A 5 -4.14 -51.83 -19.54
CA ASN A 5 -4.99 -50.63 -19.69
C ASN A 5 -5.15 -49.92 -18.35
N ALA A 6 -5.21 -50.68 -17.25
CA ALA A 6 -5.19 -50.13 -15.90
C ALA A 6 -3.88 -49.38 -15.60
N LEU A 7 -2.73 -49.96 -15.98
CA LEU A 7 -1.42 -49.31 -15.81
C LEU A 7 -1.30 -48.01 -16.63
N ARG A 8 -1.77 -48.01 -17.88
CA ARG A 8 -1.78 -46.82 -18.74
C ARG A 8 -2.72 -45.73 -18.22
N ALA A 9 -3.90 -46.10 -17.75
CA ALA A 9 -4.84 -45.17 -17.14
C ALA A 9 -4.27 -44.58 -15.84
N GLY A 10 -3.62 -45.38 -15.00
CA GLY A 10 -2.95 -44.92 -13.79
C GLY A 10 -1.79 -43.96 -14.07
N ALA A 11 -0.93 -44.28 -15.04
CA ALA A 11 0.17 -43.40 -15.42
C ALA A 11 -0.32 -42.07 -16.02
N LEU A 12 -1.37 -42.10 -16.85
CA LEU A 12 -1.94 -40.89 -17.44
C LEU A 12 -2.60 -40.01 -16.38
N THR A 13 -3.42 -40.59 -15.51
CA THR A 13 -4.09 -39.85 -14.43
C THR A 13 -3.07 -39.24 -13.47
N ALA A 14 -2.06 -40.00 -13.02
CA ALA A 14 -1.00 -39.48 -12.16
C ALA A 14 -0.14 -38.40 -12.83
N GLY A 15 0.19 -38.56 -14.12
CA GLY A 15 0.94 -37.54 -14.86
C GLY A 15 0.14 -36.25 -15.05
N THR A 16 -1.16 -36.36 -15.30
CA THR A 16 -2.04 -35.20 -15.53
C THR A 16 -2.36 -34.50 -14.22
N THR A 17 -2.62 -35.24 -13.13
CA THR A 17 -2.81 -34.62 -11.81
C THR A 17 -1.52 -33.97 -11.31
N LEU A 18 -0.35 -34.57 -11.55
CA LEU A 18 0.92 -33.95 -11.25
C LEU A 18 1.13 -32.67 -12.08
N MET A 19 0.91 -32.70 -13.40
CA MET A 19 1.01 -31.50 -14.25
C MET A 19 0.02 -30.41 -13.84
N MET A 20 -1.23 -30.79 -13.54
CA MET A 20 -2.25 -29.86 -13.03
C MET A 20 -1.80 -29.25 -11.70
N LEU A 21 -1.30 -30.06 -10.76
CA LEU A 21 -0.78 -29.59 -9.48
C LEU A 21 0.44 -28.68 -9.68
N LEU A 22 1.40 -29.02 -10.54
CA LEU A 22 2.58 -28.19 -10.80
C LEU A 22 2.22 -26.84 -11.45
N MET A 23 1.17 -26.80 -12.27
CA MET A 23 0.71 -25.56 -12.93
C MET A 23 -0.21 -24.71 -12.05
N THR A 24 -0.81 -25.29 -11.01
CA THR A 24 -1.83 -24.63 -10.17
C THR A 24 -1.50 -24.59 -8.68
N ALA A 25 -0.37 -25.14 -8.23
CA ALA A 25 0.00 -25.16 -6.83
C ALA A 25 0.24 -23.72 -6.32
N PRO A 26 -0.52 -23.26 -5.31
CA PRO A 26 -0.31 -21.96 -4.66
C PRO A 26 0.98 -21.90 -3.83
N ALA A 27 1.79 -22.97 -3.83
CA ALA A 27 3.05 -23.09 -3.09
C ALA A 27 4.26 -22.45 -3.79
N LEU A 28 4.11 -21.91 -5.02
CA LEU A 28 5.14 -21.09 -5.68
C LEU A 28 4.98 -19.58 -5.36
N ALA A 29 4.22 -19.24 -4.32
CA ALA A 29 4.12 -17.88 -3.76
C ALA A 29 4.91 -17.77 -2.45
N ALA A 30 6.09 -18.40 -2.36
CA ALA A 30 7.07 -18.13 -1.30
C ALA A 30 8.01 -16.98 -1.71
N THR A 31 7.52 -16.04 -2.53
CA THR A 31 8.15 -14.74 -2.69
C THR A 31 7.65 -13.87 -1.55
N PRO A 32 8.51 -13.45 -0.60
CA PRO A 32 8.13 -12.43 0.38
C PRO A 32 7.45 -11.29 -0.38
N ASP A 33 6.21 -11.00 -0.04
CA ASP A 33 5.47 -9.88 -0.61
C ASP A 33 6.04 -8.63 0.05
N ASP A 34 6.44 -7.62 -0.72
CA ASP A 34 6.89 -6.33 -0.18
C ASP A 34 5.76 -5.63 0.60
N GLY A 35 4.52 -6.13 0.52
CA GLY A 35 3.41 -5.75 1.40
C GLY A 35 3.47 -6.35 2.82
N ASP A 36 4.24 -7.43 3.05
CA ASP A 36 4.41 -8.05 4.36
C ASP A 36 5.43 -7.31 5.24
N ASP A 37 6.35 -6.52 4.64
CA ASP A 37 7.28 -5.67 5.37
C ASP A 37 6.90 -4.19 5.19
N PRO A 38 6.08 -3.61 6.10
CA PRO A 38 5.59 -2.24 5.98
C PRO A 38 6.69 -1.17 6.15
N GLY A 39 7.96 -1.57 6.25
CA GLY A 39 9.09 -0.67 6.47
C GLY A 39 9.11 -0.07 7.88
N ALA A 40 10.05 0.85 8.10
CA ALA A 40 10.19 1.52 9.39
C ALA A 40 8.95 2.38 9.69
N LYS A 41 8.24 2.05 10.78
CA LYS A 41 7.09 2.83 11.25
C LYS A 41 7.56 4.18 11.80
N LEU A 42 6.85 5.24 11.44
CA LEU A 42 7.07 6.57 12.03
C LEU A 42 6.79 6.52 13.54
N SER A 43 7.60 7.24 14.31
CA SER A 43 7.31 7.47 15.72
C SER A 43 6.01 8.26 15.87
N VAL A 44 5.29 8.04 16.98
CA VAL A 44 4.07 8.81 17.32
C VAL A 44 4.34 10.31 17.28
N VAL A 45 5.54 10.74 17.71
CA VAL A 45 5.93 12.15 17.68
C VAL A 45 6.08 12.66 16.25
N GLU A 46 6.67 11.87 15.35
CA GLU A 46 6.80 12.24 13.94
C GLU A 46 5.45 12.28 13.24
N THR A 47 4.57 11.31 13.50
CA THR A 47 3.21 11.31 12.96
C THR A 47 2.44 12.55 13.40
N LEU A 48 2.46 12.90 14.69
CA LEU A 48 1.79 14.09 15.19
C LEU A 48 2.45 15.38 14.67
N GLY A 49 3.78 15.41 14.58
CA GLY A 49 4.52 16.54 14.03
C GLY A 49 4.15 16.81 12.57
N LEU A 50 4.16 15.78 11.73
CA LEU A 50 3.92 15.91 10.29
C LEU A 50 2.44 16.11 9.96
N PHE A 51 1.53 15.38 10.60
CA PHE A 51 0.12 15.37 10.20
C PHE A 51 -0.78 16.26 11.05
N VAL A 52 -0.30 16.81 12.17
CA VAL A 52 -1.07 17.72 13.03
C VAL A 52 -0.38 19.07 13.16
N ALA A 53 0.88 19.08 13.58
CA ALA A 53 1.58 20.35 13.80
C ALA A 53 1.85 21.09 12.48
N ALA A 54 2.34 20.41 11.43
CA ALA A 54 2.64 21.07 10.16
C ALA A 54 1.38 21.71 9.50
N PRO A 55 0.21 21.04 9.42
CA PRO A 55 -1.01 21.68 8.93
C PRO A 55 -1.46 22.88 9.77
N LEU A 56 -1.34 22.81 11.11
CA LEU A 56 -1.68 23.92 12.00
C LEU A 56 -0.77 25.14 11.78
N VAL A 57 0.54 24.91 11.68
CA VAL A 57 1.51 25.98 11.40
C VAL A 57 1.22 26.62 10.05
N LEU A 58 0.98 25.81 9.01
CA LEU A 58 0.65 26.33 7.68
C LEU A 58 -0.63 27.19 7.72
N PHE A 59 -1.66 26.72 8.42
CA PHE A 59 -2.90 27.48 8.59
C PHE A 59 -2.66 28.84 9.28
N LEU A 60 -1.90 28.85 10.38
CA LEU A 60 -1.60 30.08 11.11
C LEU A 60 -0.79 31.06 10.27
N VAL A 61 0.17 30.58 9.48
CA VAL A 61 0.94 31.41 8.54
C VAL A 61 0.00 32.06 7.53
N ILE A 62 -0.88 31.27 6.89
CA ILE A 62 -1.84 31.79 5.91
C ILE A 62 -2.78 32.83 6.56
N ALA A 63 -3.36 32.50 7.72
CA ALA A 63 -4.26 33.39 8.44
C ALA A 63 -3.57 34.71 8.83
N GLY A 64 -2.33 34.64 9.32
CA GLY A 64 -1.52 35.80 9.66
C GLY A 64 -1.22 36.67 8.44
N LEU A 65 -0.81 36.07 7.32
CA LEU A 65 -0.58 36.78 6.06
C LEU A 65 -1.85 37.47 5.54
N VAL A 66 -3.00 36.78 5.60
CA VAL A 66 -4.30 37.36 5.23
C VAL A 66 -4.64 38.56 6.12
N MET A 67 -4.45 38.46 7.44
CA MET A 67 -4.73 39.55 8.37
C MET A 67 -3.84 40.77 8.12
N VAL A 68 -2.55 40.56 7.86
CA VAL A 68 -1.61 41.64 7.50
C VAL A 68 -2.03 42.29 6.16
N GLY A 69 -2.40 41.48 5.17
CA GLY A 69 -2.88 41.97 3.88
C GLY A 69 -4.17 42.78 3.97
N ASP A 70 -5.16 42.33 4.77
CA ASP A 70 -6.43 43.05 4.99
C ASP A 70 -6.21 44.40 5.67
N LYS A 71 -5.36 44.42 6.71
CA LYS A 71 -5.04 45.65 7.45
C LYS A 71 -4.41 46.71 6.52
N SER A 72 -3.52 46.29 5.63
CA SER A 72 -2.87 47.18 4.65
C SER A 72 -3.89 47.81 3.69
N ARG A 73 -4.87 47.03 3.19
CA ARG A 73 -5.93 47.57 2.31
C ARG A 73 -6.90 48.51 3.03
N LYS A 74 -7.20 48.26 4.31
CA LYS A 74 -8.05 49.16 5.12
C LYS A 74 -7.38 50.50 5.38
N GLN A 75 -6.07 50.52 5.67
CA GLN A 75 -5.31 51.76 5.83
C GLN A 75 -5.26 52.59 4.54
N GLN A 76 -5.11 51.98 3.38
CA GLN A 76 -5.10 52.69 2.09
C GLN A 76 -6.44 53.36 1.76
N LYS A 77 -7.58 52.80 2.21
CA LYS A 77 -8.91 53.39 1.99
C LYS A 77 -9.26 54.56 2.92
N GLN A 78 -8.47 54.77 3.98
CA GLN A 78 -8.71 55.82 4.99
C GLN A 78 -7.77 57.03 4.84
N SER A 79 -6.87 57.02 3.85
CA SER A 79 -6.04 58.18 3.47
C SER A 79 -6.56 58.82 2.19
#